data_AF-J6EU00-F1
#
_entry.id   AF-J6EU00-F1
#
_cell.length_a   1.000
_cell.length_b   1.000
_cell.length_c   1.000
_cell.angle_alpha   90.00
_cell.angle_beta   90.00
_cell.angle_gamma   90.00
#
_symmetry.space_group_name_H-M   'P 1'
#
loop_
_entity.id
_entity.type
_entity.pdbx_description
1 polymer ?
#
loop_
_entity_poly.entity_id
_entity_poly.type
_entity_poly.pdbx_seq_one_letter_code
_entity_poly.pdbx_strand_id
1 'polypeptide(L)'
;MQARPSGSGDPSDLTLVSADGTRLTCTRESLCPASGLLLHQQSDGTLHTLLFTRADEDGATLALLLQFLEHVTVDCGPASAHLYVRVIALLQRHNCPRVIGHLTLALERALRQGHLPRALAFCLGAVADDGALCAAALACDEPPNAPHAYGLLDLDALPLEVVQAVPPVYFWLLNRAFRRRINNKTSWAELATWFEREASRVKVNVSGSHAEILRDNEACAYVTDDMRRSLELALSSKGSSPKNGTGV
;
A
#
# COMPACT_ATOMS: atom_id res chain seq x y z
N MET A 1 -7.84 -22.20 7.33
CA MET A 1 -6.86 -22.81 6.41
C MET A 1 -6.18 -23.96 7.15
N GLN A 2 -6.36 -25.21 6.69
CA GLN A 2 -5.63 -26.36 7.23
C GLN A 2 -4.35 -26.54 6.40
N ALA A 3 -3.20 -26.57 7.07
CA ALA A 3 -1.92 -26.90 6.44
C ALA A 3 -1.98 -28.35 5.93
N ARG A 4 -1.69 -28.56 4.64
CA ARG A 4 -1.56 -29.91 4.07
C ARG A 4 -0.34 -30.61 4.69
N PRO A 5 -0.46 -31.89 5.08
CA PRO A 5 0.68 -32.67 5.55
C PRO A 5 1.66 -32.90 4.39
N SER A 6 2.94 -32.73 4.68
CA SER A 6 4.08 -32.93 3.77
C SER A 6 4.20 -34.40 3.34
N GLY A 7 3.54 -34.76 2.24
CA GLY A 7 3.76 -36.01 1.50
C GLY A 7 4.53 -35.71 0.22
N SER A 8 5.61 -36.48 -0.03
CA SER A 8 6.45 -36.53 -1.24
C SER A 8 6.30 -35.35 -2.22
N GLY A 9 7.17 -34.34 -2.09
CA GLY A 9 7.13 -33.13 -2.91
C GLY A 9 7.23 -33.48 -4.40
N ASP A 10 6.27 -32.96 -5.16
CA ASP A 10 6.34 -33.04 -6.62
C ASP A 10 7.58 -32.26 -7.08
N PRO A 11 8.27 -32.68 -8.14
CA PRO A 11 9.45 -31.97 -8.67
C PRO A 11 9.13 -30.55 -9.16
N SER A 12 7.85 -30.16 -9.22
CA SER A 12 7.35 -28.82 -9.53
C SER A 12 7.15 -27.93 -8.31
N ASP A 13 7.30 -28.46 -7.08
CA ASP A 13 7.10 -27.69 -5.86
C ASP A 13 8.33 -26.82 -5.54
N LEU A 14 8.04 -25.61 -5.09
CA LEU A 14 8.98 -24.63 -4.55
C LEU A 14 8.67 -24.40 -3.08
N THR A 15 9.72 -24.30 -2.28
CA THR A 15 9.64 -23.89 -0.88
C THR A 15 10.12 -22.44 -0.75
N LEU A 16 9.26 -21.58 -0.22
CA LEU A 16 9.61 -20.22 0.19
C LEU A 16 9.94 -20.24 1.67
N VAL A 17 11.10 -19.71 2.04
CA VAL A 17 11.51 -19.55 3.43
C VAL A 17 11.55 -18.06 3.72
N SER A 18 10.62 -17.57 4.54
CA SER A 18 10.55 -16.17 4.96
C SER A 18 11.64 -15.81 5.97
N ALA A 19 11.79 -14.50 6.23
CA ALA A 19 12.79 -13.99 7.16
C ALA A 19 12.55 -14.41 8.62
N ASP A 20 11.29 -14.69 8.99
CA ASP A 20 10.91 -15.24 10.30
C ASP A 20 11.04 -16.78 10.36
N GLY A 21 11.55 -17.41 9.30
CA GLY A 21 11.75 -18.85 9.21
C GLY A 21 10.51 -19.66 8.81
N THR A 22 9.37 -19.00 8.55
CA THR A 22 8.16 -19.67 8.04
C THR A 22 8.45 -20.31 6.69
N ARG A 23 7.96 -21.54 6.49
CA ARG A 23 8.11 -22.29 5.25
C ARG A 23 6.76 -22.43 4.56
N LEU A 24 6.68 -21.94 3.33
CA LEU A 24 5.49 -22.02 2.50
C LEU A 24 5.83 -22.83 1.24
N THR A 25 4.93 -23.74 0.85
CA THR A 25 5.09 -24.53 -0.38
C THR A 25 4.12 -24.02 -1.44
N CYS A 26 4.61 -23.86 -2.65
CA CYS A 26 3.80 -23.44 -3.81
C CYS A 26 4.32 -24.10 -5.08
N THR A 27 3.52 -24.13 -6.14
CA THR A 27 4.00 -24.64 -7.43
C THR A 27 4.82 -23.58 -8.16
N ARG A 28 5.76 -24.01 -9.01
CA ARG A 28 6.44 -23.11 -9.95
C ARG A 28 5.47 -22.31 -10.83
N GLU A 29 4.34 -22.92 -11.18
CA GLU A 29 3.30 -22.29 -12.00
C GLU A 29 2.64 -21.12 -11.27
N SER A 30 2.33 -21.27 -9.97
CA SER A 30 1.78 -20.20 -9.13
C SER A 30 2.70 -18.96 -9.07
N LEU A 31 4.03 -19.16 -9.11
CA LEU A 31 5.01 -18.07 -9.08
C LEU A 31 5.45 -17.54 -10.43
N CYS A 32 5.05 -18.19 -11.54
CA CYS A 32 5.41 -17.77 -12.89
C CYS A 32 5.05 -16.30 -13.20
N PRO A 33 3.89 -15.76 -12.78
CA PRO A 33 3.59 -14.33 -12.96
C PRO A 33 4.57 -13.41 -12.23
N ALA A 34 5.14 -13.87 -11.11
CA ALA A 34 6.11 -13.18 -10.28
C ALA A 34 7.55 -13.68 -10.53
N SER A 35 7.89 -13.97 -11.79
CA SER A 35 9.17 -14.58 -12.18
C SER A 35 10.40 -13.79 -11.77
N GLY A 36 10.28 -12.48 -11.52
CA GLY A 36 11.35 -11.66 -10.95
C GLY A 36 11.81 -12.13 -9.55
N LEU A 37 10.91 -12.76 -8.77
CA LEU A 37 11.27 -13.43 -7.51
C LEU A 37 12.17 -14.65 -7.74
N LEU A 38 11.96 -15.36 -8.85
CA LEU A 38 12.74 -16.57 -9.20
C LEU A 38 14.14 -16.20 -9.69
N LEU A 39 14.28 -15.08 -10.40
CA LEU A 39 15.56 -14.67 -11.01
C LEU A 39 16.61 -14.22 -10.00
N HIS A 40 16.19 -13.62 -8.88
CA HIS A 40 17.12 -13.03 -7.90
C HIS A 40 17.61 -14.00 -6.81
N GLN A 41 17.12 -15.24 -6.78
CA GLN A 41 17.27 -16.15 -5.64
C GLN A 41 18.01 -17.47 -5.98
N GLN A 42 18.59 -17.60 -7.18
CA GLN A 42 19.33 -18.80 -7.60
C GLN A 42 20.78 -18.83 -7.08
N SER A 43 21.02 -18.56 -5.79
CA SER A 43 22.37 -18.44 -5.24
C SER A 43 22.96 -19.76 -4.72
N ASP A 44 22.12 -20.69 -4.22
CA ASP A 44 22.60 -21.80 -3.35
C ASP A 44 22.48 -23.21 -3.94
N GLY A 45 22.27 -23.35 -5.25
CA GLY A 45 22.29 -24.65 -5.93
C GLY A 45 21.11 -25.59 -5.63
N THR A 46 20.27 -25.28 -4.64
CA THR A 46 18.98 -25.96 -4.42
C THR A 46 17.89 -25.34 -5.30
N LEU A 47 17.59 -26.00 -6.42
CA LEU A 47 16.62 -25.55 -7.45
C LEU A 47 15.17 -25.36 -6.95
N HIS A 48 14.88 -25.65 -5.68
CA HIS A 48 13.53 -25.74 -5.12
C HIS A 48 13.30 -24.87 -3.88
N THR A 49 14.25 -24.02 -3.50
CA THR A 49 14.10 -23.18 -2.30
C THR A 49 14.46 -21.72 -2.59
N LEU A 50 13.57 -20.80 -2.22
CA LEU A 50 13.80 -19.35 -2.28
C LEU A 50 13.86 -18.81 -0.85
N LEU A 51 14.90 -18.04 -0.54
CA LEU A 51 15.17 -17.55 0.82
C LEU A 51 14.98 -16.03 0.90
N PHE A 52 13.98 -15.62 1.67
CA PHE A 52 13.71 -14.23 1.97
C PHE A 52 14.33 -13.88 3.33
N THR A 53 15.07 -12.78 3.41
CA THR A 53 15.92 -12.47 4.57
C THR A 53 15.61 -11.12 5.20
N ARG A 54 14.78 -10.30 4.55
CA ARG A 54 14.46 -8.97 5.06
C ARG A 54 13.25 -9.03 5.99
N ALA A 55 13.24 -8.19 7.02
CA ALA A 55 12.20 -8.21 8.05
C ALA A 55 10.77 -7.98 7.50
N ASP A 56 10.64 -7.32 6.35
CA ASP A 56 9.37 -7.09 5.65
C ASP A 56 8.94 -8.26 4.74
N GLU A 57 9.71 -9.34 4.68
CA GLU A 57 9.47 -10.56 3.92
C GLU A 57 9.12 -11.73 4.87
N ASP A 58 8.22 -11.46 5.81
CA ASP A 58 7.74 -12.43 6.80
C ASP A 58 6.73 -13.43 6.20
N GLY A 59 6.40 -14.47 6.96
CA GLY A 59 5.50 -15.54 6.49
C GLY A 59 4.12 -15.02 6.08
N ALA A 60 3.61 -13.99 6.78
CA ALA A 60 2.31 -13.39 6.49
C ALA A 60 2.31 -12.63 5.15
N THR A 61 3.38 -11.89 4.86
CA THR A 61 3.56 -11.17 3.59
C THR A 61 3.63 -12.14 2.41
N LEU A 62 4.43 -13.21 2.55
CA LEU A 62 4.55 -14.23 1.50
C LEU A 62 3.25 -15.03 1.31
N ALA A 63 2.54 -15.36 2.40
CA ALA A 63 1.25 -16.04 2.32
C ALA A 63 0.20 -15.19 1.59
N LEU A 64 0.15 -13.88 1.86
CA LEU A 64 -0.75 -12.97 1.15
C LEU A 64 -0.41 -12.87 -0.34
N LEU A 65 0.88 -12.79 -0.68
CA LEU A 65 1.31 -12.81 -2.07
C LEU A 65 0.85 -14.10 -2.78
N LEU A 66 1.07 -15.27 -2.19
CA LEU A 66 0.66 -16.54 -2.77
C LEU A 66 -0.86 -16.61 -2.94
N GLN A 67 -1.62 -16.21 -1.92
CA GLN A 67 -3.08 -16.14 -1.99
C GLN A 67 -3.54 -15.25 -3.15
N PHE A 68 -2.90 -14.09 -3.34
CA PHE A 68 -3.20 -13.20 -4.44
C PHE A 68 -2.89 -13.83 -5.80
N LEU A 69 -1.74 -14.49 -5.95
CA LEU A 69 -1.34 -15.14 -7.20
C LEU A 69 -2.26 -16.31 -7.59
N GLU A 70 -2.78 -17.05 -6.62
CA GLU A 70 -3.62 -18.24 -6.88
C GLU A 70 -5.10 -17.90 -7.07
N HIS A 71 -5.62 -16.92 -6.34
CA HIS A 71 -7.06 -16.64 -6.32
C HIS A 71 -7.45 -15.29 -6.89
N VAL A 72 -6.51 -14.38 -7.13
CA VAL A 72 -6.77 -13.00 -7.60
C VAL A 72 -7.87 -12.33 -6.77
N THR A 73 -7.83 -12.56 -5.46
CA THR A 73 -8.75 -11.95 -4.49
C THR A 73 -8.00 -10.96 -3.62
N VAL A 74 -8.73 -9.91 -3.22
CA VAL A 74 -8.21 -8.82 -2.41
C VAL A 74 -9.13 -8.68 -1.21
N ASP A 75 -8.59 -8.92 -0.02
CA ASP A 75 -9.26 -8.69 1.26
C ASP A 75 -8.47 -7.62 2.03
N CYS A 76 -8.73 -6.36 1.68
CA CYS A 76 -8.06 -5.20 2.24
C CYS A 76 -8.83 -4.61 3.42
N GLY A 77 -8.89 -5.36 4.52
CA GLY A 77 -9.24 -4.79 5.81
C GLY A 77 -8.12 -3.88 6.36
N PRO A 78 -8.43 -2.98 7.31
CA PRO A 78 -7.39 -2.18 7.99
C PRO A 78 -6.29 -3.04 8.62
N ALA A 79 -6.65 -4.25 9.08
CA ALA A 79 -5.73 -5.21 9.66
C ALA A 79 -4.72 -5.78 8.64
N SER A 80 -5.07 -5.89 7.36
CA SER A 80 -4.20 -6.43 6.31
C SER A 80 -3.52 -5.34 5.47
N ALA A 81 -3.86 -4.06 5.67
CA ALA A 81 -3.33 -2.93 4.89
C ALA A 81 -1.79 -2.88 4.85
N HIS A 82 -1.14 -3.09 6.00
CA HIS A 82 0.33 -3.11 6.09
C HIS A 82 0.95 -4.28 5.30
N LEU A 83 0.28 -5.42 5.19
CA LEU A 83 0.76 -6.55 4.39
C LEU A 83 0.73 -6.22 2.90
N TYR A 84 -0.30 -5.52 2.41
CA TYR A 84 -0.35 -5.09 1.01
C TYR A 84 0.80 -4.12 0.66
N VAL A 85 1.14 -3.20 1.57
CA VAL A 85 2.31 -2.31 1.42
C VAL A 85 3.60 -3.14 1.28
N ARG A 86 3.78 -4.15 2.14
CA ARG A 86 4.96 -5.03 2.08
C ARG A 86 4.99 -5.88 0.81
N VAL A 87 3.85 -6.41 0.38
CA VAL A 87 3.73 -7.16 -0.88
C VAL A 87 4.12 -6.27 -2.07
N ILE A 88 3.62 -5.03 -2.13
CA ILE A 88 3.99 -4.09 -3.20
C ILE A 88 5.50 -3.81 -3.17
N ALA A 89 6.07 -3.51 -2.01
CA ALA A 89 7.50 -3.25 -1.85
C ALA A 89 8.37 -4.47 -2.25
N LEU A 90 7.93 -5.68 -1.89
CA LEU A 90 8.55 -6.94 -2.31
C LEU A 90 8.52 -7.07 -3.84
N LEU A 91 7.35 -6.90 -4.47
CA LEU A 91 7.21 -7.01 -5.93
C LEU A 91 8.03 -5.96 -6.69
N GLN A 92 8.12 -4.73 -6.18
CA GLN A 92 8.95 -3.67 -6.77
C GLN A 92 10.44 -4.02 -6.70
N ARG A 93 10.90 -4.48 -5.53
CA ARG A 93 12.29 -4.90 -5.31
C ARG A 93 12.73 -6.02 -6.25
N HIS A 94 11.82 -6.94 -6.52
CA HIS A 94 12.05 -8.06 -7.44
C HIS A 94 11.59 -7.78 -8.87
N ASN A 95 11.35 -6.51 -9.23
CA ASN A 95 10.98 -6.07 -10.57
C ASN A 95 9.84 -6.90 -11.19
N CYS A 96 8.71 -6.98 -10.47
CA CYS A 96 7.50 -7.71 -10.88
C CYS A 96 6.35 -6.76 -11.30
N PRO A 97 6.52 -5.88 -12.31
CA PRO A 97 5.55 -4.84 -12.64
C PRO A 97 4.21 -5.40 -13.14
N ARG A 98 4.20 -6.57 -13.77
CA ARG A 98 2.95 -7.22 -14.22
C ARG A 98 2.05 -7.62 -13.04
N VAL A 99 2.65 -8.18 -11.99
CA VAL A 99 1.91 -8.58 -10.78
C VAL A 99 1.38 -7.35 -10.05
N ILE A 100 2.20 -6.29 -9.97
CA ILE A 100 1.75 -4.99 -9.42
C ILE A 100 0.56 -4.46 -10.20
N GLY A 101 0.61 -4.45 -11.54
CA GLY A 101 -0.52 -4.00 -12.37
C GLY A 101 -1.78 -4.85 -12.18
N HIS A 102 -1.65 -6.17 -12.03
CA HIS A 102 -2.81 -7.02 -11.68
C HIS A 102 -3.36 -6.72 -10.29
N LEU A 103 -2.48 -6.46 -9.32
CA LEU A 103 -2.87 -6.11 -7.96
C LEU A 103 -3.60 -4.77 -7.93
N THR A 104 -3.12 -3.75 -8.62
CA THR A 104 -3.76 -2.43 -8.64
C THR A 104 -5.12 -2.46 -9.34
N LEU A 105 -5.28 -3.25 -10.41
CA LEU A 105 -6.58 -3.52 -11.03
C LEU A 105 -7.56 -4.22 -10.07
N ALA A 106 -7.08 -5.19 -9.28
CA ALA A 106 -7.90 -5.88 -8.29
C ALA A 106 -8.32 -4.95 -7.14
N LEU A 107 -7.41 -4.09 -6.68
CA LEU A 107 -7.68 -3.03 -5.70
C LEU A 107 -8.70 -2.02 -6.23
N GLU A 108 -8.58 -1.60 -7.49
CA GLU A 108 -9.53 -0.68 -8.12
C GLU A 108 -10.94 -1.30 -8.18
N ARG A 109 -11.02 -2.59 -8.52
CA ARG A 109 -12.30 -3.32 -8.49
C ARG A 109 -12.88 -3.35 -7.08
N ALA A 110 -12.07 -3.64 -6.06
CA ALA A 110 -12.51 -3.67 -4.66
C ALA A 110 -12.99 -2.28 -4.19
N LEU A 111 -12.31 -1.21 -4.60
CA LEU A 111 -12.70 0.17 -4.34
C LEU A 111 -14.08 0.46 -4.93
N ARG A 112 -14.29 0.15 -6.22
CA ARG A 112 -15.58 0.39 -6.91
C ARG A 112 -16.73 -0.42 -6.32
N GLN A 113 -16.44 -1.56 -5.71
CA GLN A 113 -17.42 -2.40 -5.01
C GLN A 113 -17.69 -1.95 -3.57
N GLY A 114 -16.96 -0.95 -3.06
CA GLY A 114 -17.08 -0.49 -1.67
C GLY A 114 -16.41 -1.40 -0.64
N HIS A 115 -15.60 -2.37 -1.08
CA HIS A 115 -14.86 -3.29 -0.19
C HIS A 115 -13.50 -2.73 0.25
N LEU A 116 -13.02 -1.65 -0.38
CA LEU A 116 -11.75 -1.01 -0.08
C LEU A 116 -11.97 0.47 0.25
N PRO A 117 -11.59 0.95 1.45
CA PRO A 117 -11.69 2.37 1.79
C PRO A 117 -10.86 3.24 0.84
N ARG A 118 -11.39 4.42 0.47
CA ARG A 118 -10.73 5.36 -0.45
C ARG A 118 -9.33 5.77 0.02
N ALA A 119 -9.19 6.10 1.30
CA ALA A 119 -7.90 6.47 1.89
C ALA A 119 -6.87 5.34 1.71
N LEU A 120 -7.27 4.10 2.00
CA LEU A 120 -6.41 2.95 1.82
C LEU A 120 -6.10 2.70 0.34
N ALA A 121 -7.08 2.78 -0.56
CA ALA A 121 -6.86 2.66 -2.01
C ALA A 121 -5.87 3.69 -2.53
N PHE A 122 -5.98 4.94 -2.07
CA PHE A 122 -5.05 6.01 -2.42
C PHE A 122 -3.63 5.68 -1.95
N CYS A 123 -3.45 5.30 -0.68
CA CYS A 123 -2.15 4.94 -0.14
C CYS A 123 -1.53 3.75 -0.89
N LEU A 124 -2.30 2.68 -1.14
CA LEU A 124 -1.81 1.52 -1.89
C LEU A 124 -1.47 1.86 -3.33
N GLY A 125 -2.27 2.71 -3.98
CA GLY A 125 -1.95 3.26 -5.30
C GLY A 125 -0.65 4.06 -5.28
N ALA A 126 -0.45 4.92 -4.27
CA ALA A 126 0.77 5.72 -4.17
C ALA A 126 2.02 4.86 -3.92
N VAL A 127 1.92 3.85 -3.04
CA VAL A 127 3.01 2.89 -2.78
C VAL A 127 3.32 2.06 -4.03
N ALA A 128 2.29 1.66 -4.78
CA ALA A 128 2.45 0.95 -6.06
C ALA A 128 2.97 1.82 -7.20
N ASP A 129 3.13 3.13 -6.97
CA ASP A 129 3.36 4.12 -8.01
C ASP A 129 2.29 3.97 -9.11
N ASP A 130 1.02 3.93 -8.74
CA ASP A 130 -0.14 3.83 -9.64
C ASP A 130 -1.02 5.07 -9.49
N GLY A 131 -0.81 6.02 -10.40
CA GLY A 131 -1.58 7.27 -10.44
C GLY A 131 -3.04 7.07 -10.80
N ALA A 132 -3.39 6.02 -11.54
CA ALA A 132 -4.76 5.72 -11.93
C ALA A 132 -5.56 5.20 -10.73
N LEU A 133 -4.98 4.30 -9.93
CA LEU A 133 -5.62 3.85 -8.67
C LEU A 133 -5.79 5.01 -7.68
N CYS A 134 -4.80 5.89 -7.56
CA CYS A 134 -4.92 7.10 -6.74
C CYS A 134 -6.06 8.01 -7.24
N ALA A 135 -6.15 8.23 -8.55
CA ALA A 135 -7.21 9.03 -9.15
C ALA A 135 -8.59 8.39 -8.97
N ALA A 136 -8.70 7.07 -9.12
CA ALA A 136 -9.92 6.33 -8.86
C ALA A 136 -10.38 6.48 -7.39
N ALA A 137 -9.45 6.43 -6.44
CA ALA A 137 -9.75 6.67 -5.02
C ALA A 137 -10.31 8.08 -4.76
N LEU A 138 -9.78 9.08 -5.46
CA LEU A 138 -10.29 10.46 -5.39
C LEU A 138 -11.67 10.61 -6.05
N ALA A 139 -11.90 9.92 -7.18
CA ALA A 139 -13.16 10.00 -7.93
C ALA A 139 -14.30 9.19 -7.31
N CYS A 140 -14.01 8.21 -6.46
CA CYS A 140 -15.04 7.36 -5.87
C CYS A 140 -15.91 8.20 -4.92
N ASP A 141 -17.21 8.31 -5.20
CA ASP A 141 -18.15 9.06 -4.35
C ASP A 141 -18.20 8.44 -2.94
N GLU A 142 -18.25 9.31 -1.93
CA GLU A 142 -18.51 8.89 -0.55
C GLU A 142 -19.93 8.30 -0.45
N PRO A 143 -20.14 7.19 0.28
CA PRO A 143 -21.48 6.78 0.60
C PRO A 143 -22.19 7.95 1.32
N PRO A 144 -23.47 8.23 1.00
CA PRO A 144 -24.19 9.44 1.45
C PRO A 144 -24.33 9.58 2.99
N ASN A 145 -23.85 8.61 3.76
CA ASN A 145 -23.96 8.55 5.22
C ASN A 145 -22.60 8.67 5.95
N ALA A 146 -21.50 9.03 5.27
CA ALA A 146 -20.22 9.26 5.94
C ALA A 146 -20.29 10.56 6.78
N PRO A 147 -20.13 10.50 8.11
CA PRO A 147 -20.40 11.64 9.01
C PRO A 147 -19.38 12.78 8.92
N HIS A 148 -18.37 12.72 8.05
CA HIS A 148 -17.22 13.65 8.06
C HIS A 148 -16.98 14.30 6.68
N ALA A 149 -17.87 15.23 6.32
CA ALA A 149 -17.88 15.97 5.04
C ALA A 149 -16.68 16.92 4.79
N TYR A 150 -15.56 16.79 5.49
CA TYR A 150 -14.46 17.76 5.47
C TYR A 150 -13.07 17.19 5.12
N GLY A 151 -12.93 15.88 4.88
CA GLY A 151 -11.67 15.27 4.44
C GLY A 151 -11.73 14.81 2.99
N LEU A 152 -10.70 15.12 2.18
CA LEU A 152 -10.57 14.53 0.83
C LEU A 152 -10.38 13.00 0.93
N LEU A 153 -9.66 12.57 1.96
CA LEU A 153 -9.38 11.19 2.38
C LEU A 153 -9.21 11.17 3.91
N ASP A 154 -9.82 10.23 4.62
CA ASP A 154 -9.60 10.01 6.05
C ASP A 154 -8.34 9.16 6.27
N LEU A 155 -7.18 9.84 6.32
CA LEU A 155 -5.89 9.18 6.53
C LEU A 155 -5.66 8.76 7.99
N ASP A 156 -6.37 9.38 8.93
CA ASP A 156 -6.23 9.11 10.38
C ASP A 156 -6.80 7.74 10.77
N ALA A 157 -7.70 7.20 9.95
CA ALA A 157 -8.23 5.84 10.09
C ALA A 157 -7.24 4.74 9.67
N LEU A 158 -6.09 5.09 9.07
CA LEU A 158 -5.12 4.12 8.56
C LEU A 158 -4.00 3.82 9.57
N PRO A 159 -3.44 2.59 9.55
CA PRO A 159 -2.20 2.31 10.29
C PRO A 159 -1.07 3.26 9.86
N LEU A 160 -0.27 3.72 10.82
CA LEU A 160 0.80 4.69 10.58
C LEU A 160 1.81 4.18 9.55
N GLU A 161 2.10 2.88 9.56
CA GLU A 161 3.04 2.24 8.64
C GLU A 161 2.61 2.37 7.17
N VAL A 162 1.28 2.38 6.93
CA VAL A 162 0.72 2.52 5.58
C VAL A 162 0.91 3.96 5.09
N VAL A 163 0.65 4.94 5.96
CA VAL A 163 0.81 6.36 5.64
C VAL A 163 2.29 6.70 5.43
N GLN A 164 3.18 6.17 6.27
CA GLN A 164 4.63 6.38 6.16
C GLN A 164 5.24 5.76 4.90
N ALA A 165 4.63 4.72 4.35
CA ALA A 165 5.10 4.10 3.11
C ALA A 165 4.78 4.93 1.85
N VAL A 166 3.85 5.89 1.94
CA VAL A 166 3.46 6.73 0.80
C VAL A 166 4.60 7.66 0.39
N PRO A 167 5.04 7.65 -0.88
CA PRO A 167 6.07 8.57 -1.34
C PRO A 167 5.63 10.04 -1.18
N PRO A 168 6.48 10.96 -0.68
CA PRO A 168 6.11 12.34 -0.39
C PRO A 168 5.48 13.11 -1.56
N VAL A 169 5.88 12.77 -2.79
CA VAL A 169 5.32 13.34 -4.02
C VAL A 169 3.81 13.16 -4.11
N TYR A 170 3.26 12.04 -3.64
CA TYR A 170 1.83 11.77 -3.67
C TYR A 170 1.07 12.62 -2.65
N PHE A 171 1.65 12.91 -1.48
CA PHE A 171 1.07 13.87 -0.53
C PHE A 171 1.08 15.30 -1.08
N TRP A 172 2.17 15.70 -1.74
CA TRP A 172 2.23 17.00 -2.41
C TRP A 172 1.17 17.13 -3.50
N LEU A 173 1.00 16.11 -4.35
CA LEU A 173 -0.06 16.06 -5.36
C LEU A 173 -1.46 16.12 -4.73
N LEU A 174 -1.67 15.41 -3.63
CA LEU A 174 -2.93 15.41 -2.89
C LEU A 174 -3.28 16.80 -2.34
N ASN A 175 -2.30 17.50 -1.76
CA ASN A 175 -2.47 18.86 -1.25
C ASN A 175 -2.79 19.84 -2.40
N ARG A 176 -2.11 19.72 -3.55
CA ARG A 176 -2.44 20.53 -4.74
C ARG A 176 -3.84 20.24 -5.28
N ALA A 177 -4.25 18.97 -5.29
CA ALA A 177 -5.62 18.58 -5.63
C ALA A 177 -6.64 19.26 -4.70
N PHE A 178 -6.40 19.19 -3.38
CA PHE A 178 -7.28 19.80 -2.38
C PHE A 178 -7.41 21.32 -2.58
N ARG A 179 -6.29 22.04 -2.74
CA ARG A 179 -6.31 23.49 -3.03
C ARG A 179 -7.07 23.81 -4.31
N ARG A 180 -6.89 23.00 -5.37
CA ARG A 180 -7.61 23.17 -6.64
C ARG A 180 -9.12 22.98 -6.45
N ARG A 181 -9.52 21.97 -5.66
CA ARG A 181 -10.93 21.71 -5.34
C ARG A 181 -11.57 22.90 -4.61
N ILE A 182 -10.90 23.44 -3.59
CA ILE A 182 -11.40 24.59 -2.82
C ILE A 182 -11.50 25.84 -3.70
N ASN A 183 -10.42 26.19 -4.41
CA ASN A 183 -10.34 27.47 -5.10
C ASN A 183 -11.20 27.51 -6.38
N ASN A 184 -11.29 26.39 -7.11
CA ASN A 184 -11.90 26.36 -8.44
C ASN A 184 -13.24 25.62 -8.48
N LYS A 185 -13.72 25.10 -7.34
CA LYS A 185 -14.93 24.26 -7.25
C LYS A 185 -14.94 23.09 -8.24
N THR A 186 -13.77 22.60 -8.63
CA THR A 186 -13.57 21.51 -9.60
C THR A 186 -14.31 20.26 -9.18
N SER A 187 -14.96 19.55 -10.10
CA SER A 187 -15.63 18.28 -9.79
C SER A 187 -14.61 17.18 -9.40
N TRP A 188 -15.06 16.12 -8.72
CA TRP A 188 -14.21 15.00 -8.35
C TRP A 188 -13.62 14.27 -9.56
N ALA A 189 -14.41 14.12 -10.64
CA ALA A 189 -13.95 13.51 -11.89
C ALA A 189 -12.86 14.34 -12.58
N GLU A 190 -13.01 15.66 -12.64
CA GLU A 190 -11.98 16.56 -13.16
C GLU A 190 -10.72 16.55 -12.28
N LEU A 191 -10.90 16.46 -10.96
CA LEU A 191 -9.80 16.40 -10.01
C LEU A 191 -8.98 15.12 -10.16
N ALA A 192 -9.64 13.98 -10.29
CA ALA A 192 -9.01 12.69 -10.55
C ALA A 192 -8.25 12.70 -11.89
N THR A 193 -8.87 13.20 -12.95
CA THR A 193 -8.22 13.34 -14.28
C THR A 193 -7.00 14.27 -14.24
N TRP A 194 -7.06 15.34 -13.44
CA TRP A 194 -5.92 16.21 -13.21
C TRP A 194 -4.82 15.50 -12.43
N PHE A 195 -5.17 14.78 -11.36
CA PHE A 195 -4.23 14.07 -10.50
C PHE A 195 -3.45 13.01 -11.27
N GLU A 196 -4.15 12.16 -12.03
CA GLU A 196 -3.53 11.09 -12.82
C GLU A 196 -2.49 11.64 -13.82
N ARG A 197 -2.85 12.74 -14.48
CA ARG A 197 -1.98 13.44 -15.42
C ARG A 197 -0.75 14.01 -14.73
N GLU A 198 -0.92 14.65 -13.58
CA GLU A 198 0.19 15.25 -12.85
C GLU A 198 1.11 14.17 -12.25
N ALA A 199 0.55 13.09 -11.70
CA ALA A 199 1.33 11.93 -11.25
C ALA A 199 2.19 11.36 -12.39
N SER A 200 1.61 11.20 -13.58
CA SER A 200 2.34 10.74 -14.77
C SER A 200 3.46 11.71 -15.18
N ARG A 201 3.23 13.03 -15.10
CA ARG A 201 4.24 14.05 -15.40
C ARG A 201 5.41 14.01 -14.41
N VAL A 202 5.13 13.83 -13.12
CA VAL A 202 6.20 13.81 -12.12
C VAL A 202 7.12 12.61 -12.31
N LYS A 203 6.57 11.43 -12.63
CA LYS A 203 7.37 10.22 -12.92
C LYS A 203 8.39 10.42 -14.04
N VAL A 204 8.02 11.14 -15.09
CA VAL A 204 8.90 11.43 -16.24
C VAL A 204 10.05 12.38 -15.86
N ASN A 205 9.84 13.23 -14.86
CA ASN A 205 10.75 14.34 -14.53
C ASN A 205 11.62 14.11 -13.28
N VAL A 206 11.67 12.90 -12.71
CA VAL A 206 12.42 12.61 -11.46
C VAL A 206 13.95 12.82 -11.61
N SER A 207 14.48 13.00 -12.83
CA SER A 207 15.87 13.43 -13.05
C SER A 207 16.13 14.95 -12.93
N GLY A 208 15.09 15.80 -12.86
CA GLY A 208 15.22 17.27 -12.74
C GLY A 208 14.25 17.97 -11.77
N SER A 209 13.20 17.28 -11.31
CA SER A 209 12.11 17.81 -10.47
C SER A 209 12.44 17.88 -8.96
N HIS A 210 13.54 17.29 -8.53
CA HIS A 210 13.85 17.13 -7.10
C HIS A 210 13.99 18.47 -6.36
N ALA A 211 14.48 19.53 -7.01
CA ALA A 211 14.63 20.85 -6.40
C ALA A 211 13.30 21.60 -6.20
N GLU A 212 12.31 21.39 -7.07
CA GLU A 212 10.99 22.00 -6.98
C GLU A 212 10.12 21.24 -5.96
N ILE A 213 10.23 19.90 -5.96
CA ILE A 213 9.69 19.02 -4.92
C ILE A 213 10.28 19.37 -3.55
N LEU A 214 11.57 19.68 -3.43
CA LEU A 214 12.19 20.05 -2.15
C LEU A 214 11.71 21.42 -1.62
N ARG A 215 11.51 22.43 -2.47
CA ARG A 215 10.98 23.73 -2.04
C ARG A 215 9.53 23.65 -1.57
N ASP A 216 8.69 22.90 -2.30
CA ASP A 216 7.32 22.65 -1.85
C ASP A 216 7.27 21.62 -0.70
N ASN A 217 8.26 20.74 -0.57
CA ASN A 217 8.43 19.84 0.57
C ASN A 217 8.91 20.54 1.83
N GLU A 218 9.48 21.74 1.81
CA GLU A 218 9.65 22.50 3.07
C GLU A 218 8.27 22.91 3.62
N ALA A 219 7.30 23.19 2.74
CA ALA A 219 5.91 23.41 3.12
C ALA A 219 5.15 22.10 3.42
N CYS A 220 5.46 20.99 2.76
CA CYS A 220 4.88 19.67 3.04
C CYS A 220 5.52 18.97 4.25
N ALA A 221 6.80 19.22 4.56
CA ALA A 221 7.48 18.82 5.78
C ALA A 221 6.80 19.46 6.99
N TYR A 222 6.36 20.71 6.84
CA TYR A 222 5.50 21.37 7.81
C TYR A 222 4.16 20.64 7.98
N VAL A 223 3.52 20.16 6.90
CA VAL A 223 2.27 19.39 6.97
C VAL A 223 2.50 17.99 7.57
N THR A 224 3.59 17.31 7.24
CA THR A 224 3.93 16.02 7.85
C THR A 224 4.38 16.16 9.29
N ASP A 225 5.06 17.24 9.68
CA ASP A 225 5.42 17.52 11.08
C ASP A 225 4.20 17.97 11.90
N ASP A 226 3.26 18.71 11.30
CA ASP A 226 2.01 19.12 11.94
C ASP A 226 1.02 17.94 12.04
N MET A 227 0.91 17.11 11.00
CA MET A 227 0.17 15.84 11.05
C MET A 227 0.83 14.86 12.02
N ARG A 228 2.16 14.74 12.03
CA ARG A 228 2.90 13.91 12.98
C ARG A 228 2.75 14.42 14.41
N ARG A 229 2.86 15.72 14.67
CA ARG A 229 2.59 16.32 16.00
C ARG A 229 1.14 16.11 16.41
N SER A 230 0.19 16.28 15.50
CA SER A 230 -1.23 16.01 15.77
C SER A 230 -1.46 14.53 16.12
N LEU A 231 -0.76 13.62 15.45
CA LEU A 231 -0.78 12.19 15.74
C LEU A 231 -0.12 11.87 17.10
N GLU A 232 1.05 12.44 17.39
CA GLU A 232 1.77 12.28 18.65
C GLU A 232 0.96 12.85 19.84
N LEU A 233 0.28 13.98 19.66
CA LEU A 233 -0.65 14.56 20.65
C LEU A 233 -1.91 13.71 20.84
N ALA A 234 -2.48 13.17 19.75
CA ALA A 234 -3.63 12.25 19.81
C ALA A 234 -3.28 10.93 20.52
N LEU A 235 -2.05 10.43 20.32
CA LEU A 235 -1.54 9.24 21.01
C LEU A 235 -1.21 9.53 22.48
N SER A 236 -0.66 10.71 22.80
CA SER A 236 -0.37 11.14 24.17
C SER A 236 -1.63 11.37 25.01
N SER A 237 -2.73 11.83 24.40
CA SER A 237 -4.00 12.08 25.09
C SER A 237 -4.82 10.82 25.38
N LYS A 238 -4.62 9.74 24.62
CA LYS A 238 -5.21 8.42 24.90
C LYS A 238 -4.49 7.65 26.03
N GLY A 239 -3.28 8.08 26.41
CA GLY A 239 -2.50 7.49 27.51
C GLY A 239 -2.87 7.99 28.91
N SER A 240 -3.63 9.08 29.02
CA SER A 240 -4.11 9.62 30.30
C SER A 240 -5.52 9.12 30.62
N SER A 241 -5.68 7.82 30.85
CA SER A 241 -6.83 7.35 31.63
C SER A 241 -6.66 7.88 33.06
N PRO A 242 -7.65 8.63 33.62
CA PRO A 242 -7.59 8.99 35.02
C PRO A 242 -7.59 7.69 35.83
N LYS A 243 -6.54 7.48 36.62
CA LYS A 243 -6.62 6.54 37.74
C LYS A 243 -7.75 7.07 38.61
N ASN A 244 -8.92 6.44 38.52
CA ASN A 244 -9.98 6.58 39.51
C ASN A 244 -9.42 6.09 40.85
N GLY A 245 -8.79 7.02 41.56
CA GLY A 245 -8.49 6.90 42.98
C GLY A 245 -9.81 7.02 43.72
N THR A 246 -10.15 5.93 44.40
CA THR A 246 -11.26 5.77 45.33
C THR A 246 -11.15 6.71 46.54
N GLY A 247 -12.32 7.06 47.09
CA GLY A 247 -12.54 7.67 48.41
C GLY A 247 -13.90 8.36 48.37
N VAL A 248 -14.99 7.79 48.89
CA VAL A 248 -15.23 7.19 50.21
C VAL A 248 -16.13 5.96 50.09
#